data_AF-A0A3N5YZ32-F1
#
_entry.id   AF-A0A3N5YZ32-F1
#
_cell.length_a   1.000
_cell.length_b   1.000
_cell.length_c   1.000
_cell.angle_alpha   90.00
_cell.angle_beta   90.00
_cell.angle_gamma   90.00
#
_symmetry.space_group_name_H-M   'P 1'
#
loop_
_entity.id
_entity.type
_entity.pdbx_description
1 polymer ?
#
loop_
_entity_poly.entity_id
_entity_poly.type
_entity_poly.pdbx_seq_one_letter_code
_entity_poly.pdbx_strand_id
1 'polypeptide(L)'
;MSSIRATGIAIGLLFALGLGPQDPAPADAAAMRAIVDQYFAAYAKEDLEAFRSVWHSASPDVNVKKALATSQFFVQNFRFSGIGVSRWTVSPDGPVARVVVNARVTDTKRKQTEAVTWLRDITFRQDEGAWRIWRETSPVDELAAALEKAPAQEDRMALLEKEPDLVTESLRAALSRRANTAYMKRDSVTPEALLKVALTVAQRTEDPRSLWSAWLDLGLHYEGIGDLQAASEAFAKARDFLESSGDTARLGDAEMNMAAIRYKQAVLEPNEKARLPLYAEAAGHYRRALDAYEAVGETGWHASILHSLGNVSYLLGQWDQALDYYRRTLAIQEQALAAAGDKPTMLQIRGVAAAHQAIGMVLKEQADYPSAFEALGKSLAAYASFDDKSGMVNVEREIGEVCRLEGDFALALSHFLNSLDMAVAIPDATRDPVNEAKLLAEIGEVYGLEQRYAVALDYL
;
A
#
# COMPACT_ATOMS: atom_id res chain seq x y z
N MET A 1 -26.11 37.67 11.22
CA MET A 1 -27.11 36.66 10.83
C MET A 1 -26.45 35.29 10.82
N SER A 2 -27.07 34.35 11.54
CA SER A 2 -26.84 32.91 11.64
C SER A 2 -25.47 32.37 12.08
N SER A 3 -25.43 32.07 13.38
CA SER A 3 -24.56 31.12 14.04
C SER A 3 -24.78 29.69 13.50
N ILE A 4 -23.70 28.99 13.14
CA ILE A 4 -23.71 27.53 13.01
C ILE A 4 -23.00 26.97 14.25
N ARG A 5 -23.76 26.18 15.02
CA ARG A 5 -23.35 25.47 16.22
C ARG A 5 -22.25 24.48 15.86
N ALA A 6 -21.08 24.62 16.49
CA ALA A 6 -20.08 23.58 16.55
C ALA A 6 -20.58 22.49 17.52
N THR A 7 -20.89 21.31 16.98
CA THR A 7 -21.19 20.11 17.75
C THR A 7 -19.90 19.65 18.42
N GLY A 8 -19.76 19.94 19.72
CA GLY A 8 -18.62 19.58 20.52
C GLY A 8 -18.39 18.07 20.51
N ILE A 9 -17.26 17.66 19.96
CA ILE A 9 -16.70 16.33 20.18
C ILE A 9 -16.15 16.37 21.60
N ALA A 10 -16.86 15.72 22.53
CA ALA A 10 -16.40 15.51 23.88
C ALA A 10 -15.11 14.71 23.81
N ILE A 11 -13.98 15.41 23.98
CA ILE A 11 -12.70 14.82 24.24
C ILE A 11 -12.85 14.15 25.61
N GLY A 12 -12.61 12.85 25.71
CA GLY A 12 -12.35 12.16 26.97
C GLY A 12 -10.99 12.62 27.54
N LEU A 13 -10.86 13.92 27.80
CA LEU A 13 -9.75 14.48 28.54
C LEU A 13 -9.93 14.02 29.99
N LEU A 14 -9.16 13.02 30.38
CA LEU A 14 -8.83 12.84 31.79
C LEU A 14 -8.14 14.13 32.26
N PHE A 15 -8.83 14.85 33.14
CA PHE A 15 -8.46 16.03 33.93
C PHE A 15 -8.55 17.43 33.29
N ALA A 16 -9.58 18.18 33.69
CA ALA A 16 -9.47 19.22 34.73
C ALA A 16 -10.59 20.28 34.58
N LEU A 17 -11.75 20.06 35.22
CA LEU A 17 -12.67 21.14 35.61
C LEU A 17 -13.34 20.81 36.96
N GLY A 18 -12.63 21.14 38.04
CA GLY A 18 -13.22 21.85 39.19
C GLY A 18 -14.19 21.15 40.13
N LEU A 19 -14.16 19.82 40.30
CA LEU A 19 -14.78 19.14 41.44
C LEU A 19 -13.75 18.15 42.01
N GLY A 20 -13.51 18.19 43.32
CA GLY A 20 -12.38 17.50 43.95
C GLY A 20 -12.37 15.98 43.75
N PRO A 21 -11.18 15.34 43.82
CA PRO A 21 -11.05 13.91 43.62
C PRO A 21 -11.74 13.17 44.77
N GLN A 22 -12.78 12.40 44.46
CA GLN A 22 -13.21 11.33 45.33
C GLN A 22 -13.06 10.04 44.54
N ASP A 23 -12.06 9.24 44.93
CA ASP A 23 -11.98 7.85 44.48
C ASP A 23 -13.37 7.22 44.67
N PRO A 24 -13.93 6.56 43.64
CA PRO A 24 -15.22 5.91 43.80
C PRO A 24 -15.15 4.92 44.95
N ALA A 25 -16.22 4.82 45.74
CA ALA A 25 -16.26 3.94 46.90
C ALA A 25 -15.81 2.52 46.48
N PRO A 26 -15.01 1.80 47.29
CA PRO A 26 -14.47 0.49 46.90
C PRO A 26 -15.52 -0.52 46.41
N ALA A 27 -16.76 -0.42 46.92
CA ALA A 27 -17.90 -1.21 46.47
C ALA A 27 -18.35 -0.89 45.02
N ASP A 28 -18.31 0.39 44.63
CA ASP A 28 -18.66 0.82 43.27
C ASP A 28 -17.59 0.37 42.26
N ALA A 29 -16.30 0.50 42.63
CA ALA A 29 -15.21 0.02 41.78
C ALA A 29 -15.27 -1.50 41.54
N ALA A 30 -15.61 -2.28 42.58
CA ALA A 30 -15.80 -3.73 42.47
C ALA A 30 -17.02 -4.08 41.59
N ALA A 31 -18.13 -3.36 41.73
CA ALA A 31 -19.33 -3.56 40.90
C ALA A 31 -19.06 -3.23 39.43
N MET A 32 -18.39 -2.10 39.15
CA MET A 32 -17.96 -1.73 37.79
C MET A 32 -17.03 -2.78 37.20
N ARG A 33 -16.06 -3.29 37.98
CA ARG A 33 -15.14 -4.33 37.52
C ARG A 33 -15.88 -5.60 37.13
N ALA A 34 -16.84 -6.04 37.94
CA ALA A 34 -17.65 -7.23 37.65
C ALA A 34 -18.43 -7.10 36.33
N ILE A 35 -18.92 -5.90 36.00
CA ILE A 35 -19.61 -5.62 34.73
C ILE A 35 -18.66 -5.73 33.54
N VAL A 36 -17.42 -5.26 33.68
CA VAL A 36 -16.41 -5.38 32.62
C VAL A 36 -15.98 -6.83 32.40
N ASP A 37 -15.82 -7.59 33.49
CA ASP A 37 -15.51 -9.02 33.39
C ASP A 37 -16.67 -9.78 32.70
N GLN A 38 -17.93 -9.46 33.02
CA GLN A 38 -19.11 -10.01 32.33
C GLN A 38 -19.15 -9.60 30.84
N TYR A 39 -18.85 -8.34 30.54
CA TYR A 39 -18.80 -7.82 29.17
C TYR A 39 -17.81 -8.62 28.30
N PHE A 40 -16.57 -8.80 28.77
CA PHE A 40 -15.56 -9.55 28.03
C PHE A 40 -15.80 -11.06 28.05
N ALA A 41 -16.40 -11.61 29.10
CA ALA A 41 -16.81 -13.02 29.13
C ALA A 41 -17.91 -13.33 28.12
N ALA A 42 -18.90 -12.43 27.98
CA ALA A 42 -19.93 -12.53 26.95
C ALA A 42 -19.33 -12.42 25.55
N TYR A 43 -18.40 -11.48 25.36
CA TYR A 43 -17.69 -11.31 24.10
C TYR A 43 -16.88 -12.56 23.71
N ALA A 44 -16.19 -13.21 24.66
CA ALA A 44 -15.45 -14.45 24.43
C ALA A 44 -16.36 -15.66 24.09
N LYS A 45 -17.60 -15.66 24.59
CA LYS A 45 -18.61 -16.69 24.32
C LYS A 45 -19.44 -16.40 23.07
N GLU A 46 -19.22 -15.26 22.42
CA GLU A 46 -20.05 -14.77 21.30
C GLU A 46 -21.52 -14.61 21.68
N ASP A 47 -21.78 -14.41 22.98
CA ASP A 47 -23.12 -14.27 23.54
C ASP A 47 -23.55 -12.80 23.43
N LEU A 48 -24.19 -12.46 22.31
CA LEU A 48 -24.65 -11.11 22.03
C LEU A 48 -25.80 -10.65 22.94
N GLU A 49 -26.47 -11.57 23.64
CA GLU A 49 -27.54 -11.23 24.59
C GLU A 49 -26.94 -10.85 25.94
N ALA A 50 -26.05 -11.69 26.49
CA ALA A 50 -25.28 -11.37 27.69
C ALA A 50 -24.37 -10.14 27.47
N PHE A 51 -23.84 -9.97 26.25
CA PHE A 51 -23.10 -8.77 25.88
C PHE A 51 -23.97 -7.53 26.00
N ARG A 52 -25.25 -7.59 25.62
CA ARG A 52 -26.17 -6.44 25.69
C ARG A 52 -26.65 -6.17 27.11
N SER A 53 -26.82 -7.20 27.94
CA SER A 53 -27.42 -7.04 29.29
C SER A 53 -26.57 -6.22 30.26
N VAL A 54 -25.26 -6.11 30.01
CA VAL A 54 -24.33 -5.30 30.82
C VAL A 54 -24.34 -3.81 30.46
N TRP A 55 -24.98 -3.44 29.35
CA TRP A 55 -25.11 -2.05 28.90
C TRP A 55 -26.34 -1.38 29.52
N HIS A 56 -26.22 -0.08 29.69
CA HIS A 56 -27.35 0.76 30.06
C HIS A 56 -28.37 0.76 28.91
N SER A 57 -29.65 0.63 29.23
CA SER A 57 -30.74 0.52 28.25
C SER A 57 -30.76 1.66 27.20
N ALA A 58 -30.53 2.89 27.66
CA ALA A 58 -30.41 4.11 26.85
C ALA A 58 -29.00 4.41 26.27
N SER A 59 -28.03 3.48 26.36
CA SER A 59 -26.67 3.74 25.85
C SER A 59 -26.68 4.05 24.35
N PRO A 60 -25.95 5.10 23.90
CA PRO A 60 -25.81 5.38 22.47
C PRO A 60 -24.91 4.38 21.75
N ASP A 61 -24.02 3.70 22.47
CA ASP A 61 -22.96 2.87 21.87
C ASP A 61 -23.35 1.39 21.77
N VAL A 62 -24.32 0.90 22.57
CA VAL A 62 -24.67 -0.53 22.68
C VAL A 62 -24.96 -1.18 21.33
N ASN A 63 -25.72 -0.51 20.45
CA ASN A 63 -26.09 -1.05 19.15
C ASN A 63 -24.89 -1.07 18.19
N VAL A 64 -24.06 -0.02 18.20
CA VAL A 64 -22.86 0.08 17.37
C VAL A 64 -21.85 -0.99 17.77
N LYS A 65 -21.64 -1.19 19.08
CA LYS A 65 -20.71 -2.21 19.60
C LYS A 65 -21.22 -3.64 19.37
N LYS A 66 -22.53 -3.86 19.50
CA LYS A 66 -23.13 -5.15 19.12
C LYS A 66 -22.93 -5.44 17.63
N ALA A 67 -23.16 -4.46 16.75
CA ALA A 67 -22.94 -4.63 15.31
C ALA A 67 -21.46 -4.91 14.98
N LEU A 68 -20.53 -4.24 15.65
CA LEU A 68 -19.10 -4.48 15.51
C LEU A 68 -18.73 -5.91 15.94
N ALA A 69 -19.21 -6.36 17.10
CA ALA A 69 -19.00 -7.72 17.59
C ALA A 69 -19.56 -8.77 16.61
N THR A 70 -20.79 -8.57 16.14
CA THR A 70 -21.41 -9.43 15.11
C THR A 70 -20.53 -9.52 13.85
N SER A 71 -20.03 -8.39 13.36
CA SER A 71 -19.15 -8.35 12.19
C SER A 71 -17.85 -9.15 12.43
N GLN A 72 -17.23 -8.97 13.59
CA GLN A 72 -15.98 -9.66 13.93
C GLN A 72 -16.17 -11.18 14.01
N PHE A 73 -17.25 -11.64 14.64
CA PHE A 73 -17.51 -13.07 14.83
C PHE A 73 -17.97 -13.75 13.53
N PHE A 74 -18.93 -13.14 12.83
CA PHE A 74 -19.67 -13.84 11.76
C PHE A 74 -19.27 -13.41 10.34
N VAL A 75 -18.68 -12.23 10.16
CA VAL A 75 -18.22 -11.75 8.85
C VAL A 75 -16.72 -11.99 8.70
N GLN A 76 -15.95 -11.55 9.69
CA GLN A 76 -14.49 -11.65 9.69
C GLN A 76 -13.99 -13.02 10.18
N ASN A 77 -14.83 -13.80 10.87
CA ASN A 77 -14.54 -15.14 11.39
C ASN A 77 -13.40 -15.16 12.42
N PHE A 78 -13.33 -14.10 13.23
CA PHE A 78 -12.42 -14.03 14.37
C PHE A 78 -13.04 -14.66 15.61
N ARG A 79 -12.26 -15.53 16.27
CA ARG A 79 -12.60 -16.15 17.55
C ARG A 79 -11.72 -15.59 18.64
N PHE A 80 -12.33 -15.07 19.70
CA PHE A 80 -11.60 -14.54 20.85
C PHE A 80 -11.58 -15.56 21.99
N SER A 81 -10.42 -15.75 22.60
CA SER A 81 -10.26 -16.68 23.71
C SER A 81 -9.29 -16.13 24.75
N GLY A 82 -9.41 -16.61 26.00
CA GLY A 82 -8.55 -16.16 27.09
C GLY A 82 -8.59 -14.65 27.32
N ILE A 83 -9.75 -14.02 27.09
CA ILE A 83 -9.90 -12.59 27.31
C ILE A 83 -9.79 -12.31 28.81
N GLY A 84 -8.86 -11.43 29.19
CA GLY A 84 -8.66 -11.03 30.58
C GLY A 84 -8.23 -9.58 30.67
N VAL A 85 -8.73 -8.89 31.70
CA VAL A 85 -8.32 -7.51 31.98
C VAL A 85 -7.12 -7.53 32.92
N SER A 86 -5.95 -7.19 32.39
CA SER A 86 -4.66 -7.24 33.07
C SER A 86 -4.32 -5.97 33.84
N ARG A 87 -4.91 -4.83 33.46
CA ARG A 87 -4.78 -3.56 34.17
C ARG A 87 -6.13 -2.86 34.25
N TRP A 88 -6.39 -2.25 35.40
CA TRP A 88 -7.63 -1.56 35.72
C TRP A 88 -7.30 -0.28 36.48
N THR A 89 -7.64 0.86 35.88
CA THR A 89 -7.45 2.17 36.48
C THR A 89 -8.77 2.91 36.43
N VAL A 90 -9.31 3.30 37.59
CA VAL A 90 -10.54 4.10 37.66
C VAL A 90 -10.16 5.56 37.81
N SER A 91 -10.86 6.42 37.09
CA SER A 91 -10.72 7.87 37.23
C SER A 91 -11.19 8.32 38.62
N PRO A 92 -10.43 9.18 39.32
CA PRO A 92 -10.87 9.79 40.57
C PRO A 92 -11.94 10.89 40.35
N ASP A 93 -12.16 11.31 39.10
CA ASP A 93 -13.06 12.41 38.73
C ASP A 93 -14.42 11.92 38.21
N GLY A 94 -14.66 10.61 38.13
CA GLY A 94 -15.94 10.09 37.65
C GLY A 94 -15.96 8.59 37.37
N PRO A 95 -17.11 8.05 36.95
CA PRO A 95 -17.31 6.62 36.73
C PRO A 95 -16.72 6.19 35.38
N VAL A 96 -15.43 6.40 35.17
CA VAL A 96 -14.69 6.00 33.97
C VAL A 96 -13.56 5.09 34.39
N ALA A 97 -13.43 3.94 33.74
CA ALA A 97 -12.31 3.03 33.94
C ALA A 97 -11.54 2.81 32.63
N ARG A 98 -10.23 2.98 32.70
CA ARG A 98 -9.30 2.55 31.65
C ARG A 98 -8.87 1.12 31.93
N VAL A 99 -9.06 0.26 30.92
CA VAL A 99 -8.79 -1.17 31.02
C VAL A 99 -7.82 -1.63 29.95
N VAL A 100 -6.83 -2.42 30.35
CA VAL A 100 -5.94 -3.13 29.42
C VAL A 100 -6.44 -4.55 29.31
N VAL A 101 -6.81 -4.93 28.09
CA VAL A 101 -7.42 -6.22 27.79
C VAL A 101 -6.42 -7.03 27.00
N ASN A 102 -6.17 -8.25 27.47
CA ASN A 102 -5.38 -9.25 26.76
C ASN A 102 -6.31 -10.33 26.23
N ALA A 103 -6.10 -10.79 25.01
CA ALA A 103 -6.81 -11.94 24.47
C ALA A 103 -5.94 -12.71 23.47
N ARG A 104 -6.42 -13.88 23.07
CA ARG A 104 -5.97 -14.59 21.87
C ARG A 104 -7.05 -14.49 20.81
N VAL A 105 -6.69 -13.98 19.64
CA VAL A 105 -7.57 -13.90 18.47
C VAL A 105 -7.15 -14.96 17.47
N THR A 106 -8.11 -15.78 17.05
CA THR A 106 -7.90 -16.79 16.00
C THR A 106 -8.65 -16.37 14.75
N ASP A 107 -7.92 -16.14 13.66
CA ASP A 107 -8.46 -16.06 12.31
C ASP A 107 -8.72 -17.49 11.82
N THR A 108 -9.99 -17.88 11.78
CA THR A 108 -10.36 -19.25 11.40
C THR A 108 -10.19 -19.53 9.91
N LYS A 109 -10.12 -18.49 9.06
CA LYS A 109 -9.82 -18.65 7.63
C LYS A 109 -8.34 -18.87 7.40
N ARG A 110 -7.50 -18.06 8.05
CA ARG A 110 -6.02 -18.15 7.94
C ARG A 110 -5.42 -19.22 8.84
N LYS A 111 -6.20 -19.77 9.79
CA LYS A 111 -5.76 -20.71 10.83
C LYS A 111 -4.57 -20.17 11.64
N GLN A 112 -4.58 -18.86 11.88
CA GLN A 112 -3.55 -18.16 12.66
C GLN A 112 -4.15 -17.69 13.98
N THR A 113 -3.38 -17.83 15.05
CA THR A 113 -3.75 -17.35 16.38
C THR A 113 -2.68 -16.39 16.88
N GLU A 114 -3.11 -15.21 17.30
CA GLU A 114 -2.22 -14.16 17.80
C GLU A 114 -2.66 -13.69 19.19
N ALA A 115 -1.68 -13.38 20.04
CA ALA A 115 -1.92 -12.69 21.28
C ALA A 115 -2.07 -11.20 20.99
N VAL A 116 -3.14 -10.61 21.50
CA VAL A 116 -3.47 -9.19 21.29
C VAL A 116 -3.70 -8.51 22.62
N THR A 117 -3.22 -7.27 22.72
CA THR A 117 -3.44 -6.39 23.86
C THR A 117 -3.99 -5.07 23.36
N TRP A 118 -5.06 -4.58 23.97
CA TRP A 118 -5.64 -3.28 23.62
C TRP A 118 -6.16 -2.54 24.85
N LEU A 119 -6.30 -1.22 24.72
CA LEU A 119 -6.85 -0.35 25.76
C LEU A 119 -8.30 0.03 25.44
N ARG A 120 -9.13 0.14 26.48
CA ARG A 120 -10.49 0.71 26.40
C ARG A 120 -10.75 1.63 27.57
N ASP A 121 -11.47 2.71 27.27
CA ASP A 121 -12.07 3.57 28.28
C ASP A 121 -13.56 3.23 28.36
N ILE A 122 -14.00 2.80 29.53
CA ILE A 122 -15.37 2.37 29.81
C ILE A 122 -15.99 3.38 30.75
N THR A 123 -16.99 4.10 30.26
CA THR A 123 -17.81 5.00 31.08
C THR A 123 -19.02 4.25 31.60
N PHE A 124 -19.31 4.38 32.90
CA PHE A 124 -20.45 3.76 33.56
C PHE A 124 -21.52 4.78 33.93
N ARG A 125 -22.75 4.29 33.99
CA ARG A 125 -23.90 5.04 34.52
C ARG A 125 -24.79 4.07 35.30
N GLN A 126 -25.43 4.56 36.35
CA GLN A 126 -26.41 3.76 37.09
C GLN A 126 -27.74 3.69 36.32
N ASP A 127 -28.30 2.48 36.26
CA ASP A 127 -29.64 2.17 35.76
C ASP A 127 -30.37 1.41 36.91
N GLU A 128 -31.45 1.99 37.44
CA GLU A 128 -32.21 1.44 38.59
C GLU A 128 -31.35 1.02 39.81
N GLY A 129 -30.28 1.77 40.11
CA GLY A 129 -29.38 1.50 41.25
C GLY A 129 -28.30 0.45 40.98
N ALA A 130 -28.23 -0.10 39.76
CA ALA A 130 -27.14 -0.97 39.32
C ALA A 130 -26.22 -0.23 38.34
N TRP A 131 -24.91 -0.43 38.46
CA TRP A 131 -23.96 0.06 37.46
C TRP A 131 -24.17 -0.66 36.11
N ARG A 132 -24.01 0.10 35.03
CA ARG A 132 -24.08 -0.38 33.64
C ARG A 132 -23.08 0.36 32.76
N ILE A 133 -22.65 -0.29 31.67
CA ILE A 133 -21.80 0.36 30.67
C ILE A 133 -22.63 1.40 29.91
N TRP A 134 -22.17 2.64 29.94
CA TRP A 134 -22.75 3.76 29.19
C TRP A 134 -22.03 3.97 27.85
N ARG A 135 -20.70 3.99 27.85
CA ARG A 135 -19.85 4.12 26.66
C ARG A 135 -18.62 3.23 26.75
N GLU A 136 -18.14 2.79 25.60
CA GLU A 136 -16.85 2.09 25.47
C GLU A 136 -16.09 2.66 24.28
N THR A 137 -14.97 3.31 24.53
CA THR A 137 -14.17 3.95 23.51
C THR A 137 -12.73 3.45 23.52
N SER A 138 -12.05 3.67 22.39
CA SER A 138 -10.64 3.34 22.22
C SER A 138 -9.84 4.61 22.47
N PRO A 139 -9.12 4.75 23.61
CA PRO A 139 -8.35 5.95 23.90
C PRO A 139 -7.26 6.19 22.85
N VAL A 140 -6.75 5.13 22.24
CA VAL A 140 -5.82 5.20 21.10
C VAL A 140 -6.47 5.87 19.89
N ASP A 141 -7.70 5.48 19.53
CA ASP A 141 -8.39 6.08 18.38
C ASP A 141 -8.85 7.51 18.67
N GLU A 142 -9.22 7.82 19.92
CA GLU A 142 -9.55 9.19 20.35
C GLU A 142 -8.32 10.10 20.29
N LEU A 143 -7.17 9.64 20.81
CA LEU A 143 -5.92 10.38 20.72
C LEU A 143 -5.51 10.56 19.25
N ALA A 144 -5.58 9.51 18.43
CA ALA A 144 -5.31 9.62 17.01
C ALA A 144 -6.24 10.64 16.33
N ALA A 145 -7.53 10.69 16.70
CA ALA A 145 -8.50 11.68 16.24
C ALA A 145 -8.21 13.10 16.69
N ALA A 146 -7.67 13.27 17.90
CA ALA A 146 -7.21 14.57 18.37
C ALA A 146 -5.95 15.03 17.62
N LEU A 147 -4.98 14.13 17.40
CA LEU A 147 -3.74 14.40 16.66
C LEU A 147 -4.00 14.79 15.20
N GLU A 148 -5.00 14.18 14.56
CA GLU A 148 -5.44 14.56 13.20
C GLU A 148 -5.99 15.99 13.14
N LYS A 149 -6.78 16.40 14.16
CA LYS A 149 -7.42 17.73 14.21
C LYS A 149 -6.52 18.84 14.73
N ALA A 150 -5.45 18.49 15.43
CA ALA A 150 -4.51 19.45 15.96
C ALA A 150 -3.91 20.29 14.81
N PRO A 151 -3.86 21.63 14.91
CA PRO A 151 -3.51 22.47 13.78
C PRO A 151 -2.01 22.48 13.49
N ALA A 152 -1.16 22.46 14.53
CA ALA A 152 0.29 22.50 14.40
C ALA A 152 0.97 21.21 14.87
N GLN A 153 2.23 21.01 14.47
CA GLN A 153 3.00 19.83 14.89
C GLN A 153 3.32 19.88 16.39
N GLU A 154 3.53 21.07 16.94
CA GLU A 154 3.78 21.32 18.35
C GLU A 154 2.57 20.91 19.20
N ASP A 155 1.35 21.22 18.74
CA ASP A 155 0.11 20.80 19.41
C ASP A 155 -0.02 19.27 19.43
N ARG A 156 0.39 18.60 18.35
CA ARG A 156 0.41 17.13 18.28
C ARG A 156 1.41 16.53 19.27
N MET A 157 2.60 17.13 19.40
CA MET A 157 3.60 16.67 20.38
C MET A 157 3.10 16.89 21.82
N ALA A 158 2.47 18.02 22.11
CA ALA A 158 1.89 18.30 23.41
C ALA A 158 0.75 17.33 23.76
N LEU A 159 -0.05 16.89 22.78
CA LEU A 159 -1.06 15.84 22.99
C LEU A 159 -0.43 14.48 23.31
N LEU A 160 0.65 14.10 22.62
CA LEU A 160 1.39 12.86 22.93
C LEU A 160 2.00 12.88 24.34
N GLU A 161 2.53 14.02 24.78
CA GLU A 161 3.13 14.17 26.12
C GLU A 161 2.13 14.02 27.26
N LYS A 162 0.86 14.38 27.02
CA LYS A 162 -0.22 14.23 28.01
C LYS A 162 -0.66 12.77 28.19
N GLU A 163 -0.41 11.90 27.21
CA GLU A 163 -0.87 10.52 27.20
C GLU A 163 0.30 9.54 26.94
N PRO A 164 1.35 9.52 27.79
CA PRO A 164 2.53 8.68 27.58
C PRO A 164 2.19 7.18 27.51
N ASP A 165 1.16 6.75 28.25
CA ASP A 165 0.67 5.36 28.25
C ASP A 165 0.08 4.91 26.90
N LEU A 166 -0.29 5.86 26.03
CA LEU A 166 -0.86 5.57 24.72
C LEU A 166 0.20 5.55 23.61
N VAL A 167 1.43 5.98 23.90
CA VAL A 167 2.58 5.95 22.98
C VAL A 167 3.01 4.50 22.76
N THR A 168 2.31 3.82 21.85
CA THR A 168 2.39 2.38 21.62
C THR A 168 2.34 2.10 20.12
N GLU A 169 2.72 0.88 19.71
CA GLU A 169 2.57 0.44 18.31
C GLU A 169 1.12 0.53 17.81
N SER A 170 0.14 0.33 18.70
CA SER A 170 -1.28 0.49 18.34
C SER A 170 -1.61 1.92 17.91
N LEU A 171 -1.02 2.94 18.58
CA LEU A 171 -1.18 4.33 18.21
C LEU A 171 -0.48 4.64 16.90
N ARG A 172 0.77 4.20 16.72
CA ARG A 172 1.50 4.35 15.46
C ARG A 172 0.69 3.79 14.28
N ALA A 173 0.21 2.55 14.40
CA ALA A 173 -0.61 1.92 13.38
C ALA A 173 -1.94 2.65 13.13
N ALA A 174 -2.58 3.21 14.17
CA ALA A 174 -3.79 4.02 14.02
C ALA A 174 -3.52 5.32 13.25
N LEU A 175 -2.39 5.98 13.52
CA LEU A 175 -1.95 7.17 12.80
C LEU A 175 -1.68 6.87 11.32
N SER A 176 -0.96 5.79 11.00
CA SER A 176 -0.73 5.38 9.60
C SER A 176 -2.03 5.07 8.85
N ARG A 177 -2.99 4.36 9.46
CA ARG A 177 -4.30 4.11 8.83
C ARG A 177 -5.07 5.40 8.54
N ARG A 178 -5.00 6.36 9.47
CA ARG A 178 -5.67 7.66 9.33
C ARG A 178 -4.98 8.53 8.29
N ALA A 179 -3.65 8.53 8.24
CA ALA A 179 -2.88 9.18 7.18
C ALA A 179 -3.24 8.63 5.79
N ASN A 180 -3.28 7.29 5.64
CA ASN A 180 -3.71 6.66 4.38
C ASN A 180 -5.14 7.03 4.00
N THR A 181 -6.05 7.08 4.97
CA THR A 181 -7.44 7.51 4.72
C THR A 181 -7.51 8.97 4.27
N ALA A 182 -6.72 9.86 4.87
CA ALA A 182 -6.64 11.26 4.48
C ALA A 182 -6.03 11.42 3.08
N TYR A 183 -5.00 10.66 2.76
CA TYR A 183 -4.37 10.63 1.44
C TYR A 183 -5.38 10.19 0.36
N MET A 184 -6.14 9.13 0.60
CA MET A 184 -7.20 8.67 -0.32
C MET A 184 -8.32 9.71 -0.51
N LYS A 185 -8.54 10.60 0.46
CA LYS A 185 -9.46 11.75 0.36
C LYS A 185 -8.84 12.97 -0.32
N ARG A 186 -7.62 12.86 -0.84
CA ARG A 186 -6.85 13.95 -1.47
C ARG A 186 -6.58 15.13 -0.52
N ASP A 187 -6.48 14.85 0.77
CA ASP A 187 -5.95 15.82 1.72
C ASP A 187 -4.43 15.90 1.55
N SER A 188 -3.91 17.08 1.25
CA SER A 188 -2.49 17.30 0.95
C SER A 188 -1.62 17.56 2.18
N VAL A 189 -2.20 17.77 3.37
CA VAL A 189 -1.45 18.22 4.56
C VAL A 189 -1.52 17.20 5.69
N THR A 190 -2.71 16.65 5.95
CA THR A 190 -2.94 15.74 7.07
C THR A 190 -2.09 14.46 7.02
N PRO A 191 -1.87 13.81 5.86
CA PRO A 191 -1.10 12.56 5.82
C PRO A 191 0.33 12.71 6.33
N GLU A 192 1.09 13.69 5.81
CA GLU A 192 2.48 13.90 6.20
C GLU A 192 2.60 14.22 7.69
N ALA A 193 1.72 15.09 8.20
CA ALA A 193 1.71 15.46 9.60
C ALA A 193 1.47 14.23 10.51
N LEU A 194 0.48 13.40 10.18
CA LEU A 194 0.19 12.18 10.94
C LEU A 194 1.33 11.16 10.87
N LEU A 195 1.96 10.99 9.72
CA LEU A 195 3.09 10.06 9.55
C LEU A 195 4.34 10.53 10.31
N LYS A 196 4.59 11.84 10.40
CA LYS A 196 5.64 12.40 11.27
C LYS A 196 5.36 12.12 12.74
N VAL A 197 4.10 12.24 13.19
CA VAL A 197 3.73 11.84 14.55
C VAL A 197 3.91 10.34 14.75
N ALA A 198 3.52 9.51 13.78
CA ALA A 198 3.71 8.07 13.83
C ALA A 198 5.20 7.70 13.96
N LEU A 199 6.09 8.38 13.23
CA LEU A 199 7.53 8.23 13.38
C LEU A 199 8.01 8.60 14.79
N THR A 200 7.54 9.72 15.37
CA THR A 200 7.87 10.08 16.76
C THR A 200 7.39 9.00 17.74
N VAL A 201 6.19 8.45 17.55
CA VAL A 201 5.68 7.34 18.38
C VAL A 201 6.60 6.12 18.25
N ALA A 202 6.98 5.75 17.02
CA ALA A 202 7.89 4.62 16.77
C ALA A 202 9.29 4.82 17.40
N GLN A 203 9.81 6.04 17.41
CA GLN A 203 11.07 6.36 18.09
C GLN A 203 10.97 6.21 19.60
N ARG A 204 9.83 6.57 20.19
CA ARG A 204 9.59 6.48 21.63
C ARG A 204 9.29 5.06 22.11
N THR A 205 8.75 4.20 21.25
CA THR A 205 8.48 2.80 21.61
C THR A 205 9.75 1.93 21.60
N GLU A 206 10.86 2.43 21.05
CA GLU A 206 12.14 1.73 20.89
C GLU A 206 12.00 0.34 20.22
N ASP A 207 10.91 0.10 19.49
CA ASP A 207 10.67 -1.13 18.76
C ASP A 207 11.25 -0.98 17.34
N PRO A 208 12.28 -1.76 16.98
CA PRO A 208 12.87 -1.71 15.64
C PRO A 208 11.83 -1.94 14.53
N ARG A 209 10.79 -2.74 14.81
CA ARG A 209 9.72 -3.02 13.84
C ARG A 209 8.87 -1.79 13.56
N SER A 210 8.52 -1.07 14.61
CA SER A 210 7.77 0.18 14.53
C SER A 210 8.55 1.25 13.74
N LEU A 211 9.87 1.30 13.91
CA LEU A 211 10.75 2.30 13.30
C LEU A 211 10.86 2.17 11.78
N TRP A 212 11.23 1.00 11.25
CA TRP A 212 11.32 0.83 9.80
C TRP A 212 9.96 0.99 9.14
N SER A 213 8.87 0.53 9.78
CA SER A 213 7.51 0.67 9.24
C SER A 213 7.07 2.13 9.13
N ALA A 214 7.41 2.96 10.12
CA ALA A 214 7.10 4.40 10.06
C ALA A 214 7.91 5.11 8.95
N TRP A 215 9.17 4.74 8.75
CA TRP A 215 9.97 5.25 7.64
C TRP A 215 9.44 4.78 6.28
N LEU A 216 8.99 3.52 6.17
CA LEU A 216 8.36 3.00 4.97
C LEU A 216 7.08 3.77 4.63
N ASP A 217 6.20 3.99 5.62
CA ASP A 217 4.95 4.74 5.42
C ASP A 217 5.22 6.18 4.92
N LEU A 218 6.24 6.85 5.48
CA LEU A 218 6.69 8.17 4.99
C LEU A 218 7.23 8.10 3.56
N GLY A 219 8.05 7.10 3.24
CA GLY A 219 8.60 6.94 1.90
C GLY A 219 7.52 6.73 0.84
N LEU A 220 6.54 5.88 1.11
CA LEU A 220 5.38 5.66 0.23
C LEU A 220 4.53 6.93 0.07
N HIS A 221 4.38 7.71 1.14
CA HIS A 221 3.69 8.99 1.06
C HIS A 221 4.42 9.99 0.16
N TYR A 222 5.73 10.16 0.36
CA TYR A 222 6.55 11.06 -0.45
C TYR A 222 6.59 10.64 -1.92
N GLU A 223 6.69 9.34 -2.19
CA GLU A 223 6.55 8.79 -3.53
C GLU A 223 5.20 9.15 -4.16
N GLY A 224 4.11 9.00 -3.39
CA GLY A 224 2.75 9.29 -3.84
C GLY A 224 2.52 10.76 -4.21
N ILE A 225 3.17 11.69 -3.52
CA ILE A 225 3.11 13.12 -3.84
C ILE A 225 4.19 13.58 -4.84
N GLY A 226 5.07 12.66 -5.27
CA GLY A 226 6.12 12.94 -6.25
C GLY A 226 7.42 13.54 -5.68
N ASP A 227 7.56 13.62 -4.36
CA ASP A 227 8.82 14.03 -3.73
C ASP A 227 9.79 12.83 -3.67
N LEU A 228 10.44 12.57 -4.80
CA LEU A 228 11.34 11.42 -4.94
C LEU A 228 12.57 11.51 -4.04
N GLN A 229 13.00 12.72 -3.66
CA GLN A 229 14.15 12.92 -2.79
C GLN A 229 13.80 12.50 -1.35
N ALA A 230 12.69 13.02 -0.81
CA ALA A 230 12.23 12.64 0.52
C ALA A 230 11.84 11.15 0.58
N ALA A 231 11.26 10.60 -0.50
CA ALA A 231 10.98 9.17 -0.61
C ALA A 231 12.26 8.33 -0.52
N SER A 232 13.31 8.71 -1.28
CA SER A 232 14.59 8.02 -1.24
C SER A 232 15.23 8.04 0.15
N GLU A 233 15.16 9.19 0.86
CA GLU A 233 15.74 9.31 2.19
C GLU A 233 14.98 8.47 3.22
N ALA A 234 13.65 8.45 3.13
CA ALA A 234 12.81 7.65 4.02
C ALA A 234 13.01 6.15 3.80
N PHE A 235 13.03 5.68 2.54
CA PHE A 235 13.31 4.28 2.23
C PHE A 235 14.73 3.85 2.61
N ALA A 236 15.73 4.72 2.45
CA ALA A 236 17.09 4.43 2.89
C ALA A 236 17.14 4.20 4.42
N LYS A 237 16.46 5.05 5.20
CA LYS A 237 16.37 4.85 6.66
C LYS A 237 15.62 3.57 7.02
N ALA A 238 14.51 3.26 6.35
CA ALA A 238 13.79 2.00 6.56
C ALA A 238 14.70 0.78 6.29
N ARG A 239 15.44 0.80 5.18
CA ARG A 239 16.42 -0.24 4.80
C ARG A 239 17.49 -0.40 5.87
N ASP A 240 18.11 0.68 6.35
CA ASP A 240 19.19 0.60 7.33
C ASP A 240 18.73 -0.04 8.66
N PHE A 241 17.49 0.23 9.08
CA PHE A 241 16.87 -0.46 10.22
C PHE A 241 16.62 -1.95 9.94
N LEU A 242 16.15 -2.29 8.73
CA LEU A 242 15.89 -3.67 8.35
C LEU A 242 17.18 -4.49 8.26
N GLU A 243 18.22 -3.94 7.66
CA GLU A 243 19.55 -4.54 7.59
C GLU A 243 20.13 -4.81 8.98
N SER A 244 20.08 -3.81 9.87
CA SER A 244 20.56 -3.98 11.26
C SER A 244 19.72 -4.96 12.09
N SER A 245 18.44 -5.14 11.77
CA SER A 245 17.55 -6.10 12.44
C SER A 245 17.70 -7.55 11.95
N GLY A 246 18.31 -7.76 10.77
CA GLY A 246 18.40 -9.06 10.11
C GLY A 246 17.11 -9.57 9.48
N ASP A 247 16.06 -8.72 9.36
CA ASP A 247 14.78 -9.08 8.74
C ASP A 247 14.92 -9.10 7.20
N THR A 248 15.42 -10.23 6.69
CA THR A 248 15.82 -10.38 5.27
C THR A 248 14.64 -10.25 4.31
N ALA A 249 13.46 -10.76 4.67
CA ALA A 249 12.27 -10.67 3.81
C ALA A 249 11.87 -9.21 3.59
N ARG A 250 11.76 -8.44 4.67
CA ARG A 250 11.40 -7.01 4.59
C ARG A 250 12.52 -6.16 4.00
N LEU A 251 13.77 -6.55 4.16
CA LEU A 251 14.88 -5.92 3.46
C LEU A 251 14.69 -6.00 1.95
N GLY A 252 14.19 -7.14 1.43
CA GLY A 252 13.78 -7.28 0.03
C GLY A 252 12.76 -6.22 -0.41
N ASP A 253 11.71 -6.01 0.39
CA ASP A 253 10.68 -4.99 0.11
C ASP A 253 11.28 -3.57 0.08
N ALA A 254 12.17 -3.24 1.03
CA ALA A 254 12.82 -1.94 1.09
C ALA A 254 13.77 -1.71 -0.10
N GLU A 255 14.51 -2.74 -0.51
CA GLU A 255 15.37 -2.70 -1.69
C GLU A 255 14.54 -2.53 -2.98
N MET A 256 13.38 -3.17 -3.11
CA MET A 256 12.46 -2.93 -4.23
C MET A 256 11.99 -1.48 -4.31
N ASN A 257 11.59 -0.90 -3.17
CA ASN A 257 11.14 0.50 -3.14
C ASN A 257 12.27 1.48 -3.51
N MET A 258 13.49 1.23 -3.00
CA MET A 258 14.67 2.02 -3.38
C MET A 258 14.97 1.89 -4.88
N ALA A 259 14.88 0.69 -5.45
CA ALA A 259 15.06 0.47 -6.88
C ALA A 259 14.03 1.26 -7.71
N ALA A 260 12.76 1.24 -7.30
CA ALA A 260 11.69 1.96 -7.96
C ALA A 260 11.91 3.49 -7.92
N ILE A 261 12.34 4.04 -6.78
CA ILE A 261 12.65 5.47 -6.67
C ILE A 261 13.84 5.87 -7.54
N ARG A 262 14.94 5.11 -7.52
CA ARG A 262 16.10 5.38 -8.37
C ARG A 262 15.77 5.31 -9.85
N TYR A 263 14.95 4.33 -10.25
CA TYR A 263 14.43 4.23 -11.62
C TYR A 263 13.59 5.46 -12.01
N LYS A 264 12.66 5.89 -11.15
CA LYS A 264 11.84 7.09 -11.41
C LYS A 264 12.69 8.36 -11.51
N GLN A 265 13.68 8.52 -10.63
CA GLN A 265 14.62 9.64 -10.71
C GLN A 265 15.38 9.63 -12.04
N ALA A 266 15.84 8.45 -12.49
CA ALA A 266 16.52 8.31 -13.78
C ALA A 266 15.62 8.68 -14.97
N VAL A 267 14.35 8.27 -14.96
CA VAL A 267 13.37 8.60 -16.01
C VAL A 267 13.09 10.11 -16.08
N LEU A 268 13.04 10.79 -14.93
CA LEU A 268 12.75 12.23 -14.86
C LEU A 268 13.99 13.12 -15.05
N GLU A 269 15.19 12.56 -14.91
CA GLU A 269 16.44 13.29 -15.11
C GLU A 269 16.57 13.68 -16.59
N PRO A 270 16.61 14.98 -16.97
CA PRO A 270 16.71 15.37 -18.38
C PRO A 270 18.08 15.06 -19.00
N ASN A 271 19.14 15.01 -18.20
CA ASN A 271 20.49 14.76 -18.69
C ASN A 271 20.77 13.25 -18.81
N GLU A 272 20.89 12.76 -20.04
CA GLU A 272 21.17 11.35 -20.35
C GLU A 272 22.35 10.77 -19.56
N LYS A 273 23.48 11.50 -19.46
CA LYS A 273 24.66 11.05 -18.72
C LYS A 273 24.39 10.94 -17.22
N ALA A 274 23.52 11.79 -16.67
CA ALA A 274 23.12 11.74 -15.27
C ALA A 274 22.10 10.61 -14.98
N ARG A 275 21.40 10.08 -15.99
CA ARG A 275 20.51 8.92 -15.84
C ARG A 275 21.27 7.62 -15.57
N LEU A 276 22.40 7.43 -16.24
CA LEU A 276 23.19 6.19 -16.18
C LEU A 276 23.55 5.74 -14.75
N PRO A 277 24.09 6.59 -13.86
CA PRO A 277 24.35 6.19 -12.48
C PRO A 277 23.06 5.84 -11.71
N LEU A 278 21.96 6.58 -11.93
CA LEU A 278 20.68 6.30 -11.27
C LEU A 278 20.08 4.94 -11.70
N TYR A 279 20.20 4.61 -12.98
CA TYR A 279 19.85 3.27 -13.49
C TYR A 279 20.76 2.20 -12.89
N ALA A 280 22.08 2.42 -12.83
CA ALA A 280 23.00 1.47 -12.21
C ALA A 280 22.69 1.25 -10.71
N GLU A 281 22.34 2.31 -9.98
CA GLU A 281 21.86 2.22 -8.60
C GLU A 281 20.58 1.39 -8.50
N ALA A 282 19.58 1.66 -9.36
CA ALA A 282 18.34 0.89 -9.41
C ALA A 282 18.59 -0.60 -9.66
N ALA A 283 19.47 -0.95 -10.60
CA ALA A 283 19.88 -2.35 -10.82
C ALA A 283 20.55 -2.97 -9.58
N GLY A 284 21.39 -2.21 -8.88
CA GLY A 284 22.00 -2.66 -7.63
C GLY A 284 20.98 -2.97 -6.55
N HIS A 285 19.97 -2.11 -6.38
CA HIS A 285 18.84 -2.32 -5.47
C HIS A 285 17.99 -3.53 -5.88
N TYR A 286 17.63 -3.68 -7.17
CA TYR A 286 16.91 -4.85 -7.64
C TYR A 286 17.65 -6.17 -7.40
N ARG A 287 18.98 -6.18 -7.57
CA ARG A 287 19.79 -7.38 -7.29
C ARG A 287 19.77 -7.75 -5.81
N ARG A 288 19.93 -6.76 -4.91
CA ARG A 288 19.83 -7.00 -3.46
C ARG A 288 18.45 -7.47 -3.04
N ALA A 289 17.39 -6.93 -3.67
CA ALA A 289 16.04 -7.45 -3.46
C ALA A 289 15.90 -8.91 -3.90
N LEU A 290 16.43 -9.26 -5.08
CA LEU A 290 16.44 -10.65 -5.56
C LEU A 290 17.17 -11.58 -4.59
N ASP A 291 18.39 -11.21 -4.18
CA ASP A 291 19.20 -11.99 -3.23
C ASP A 291 18.46 -12.19 -1.89
N ALA A 292 17.78 -11.14 -1.41
CA ALA A 292 17.01 -11.19 -0.17
C ALA A 292 15.80 -12.15 -0.27
N TYR A 293 15.01 -12.07 -1.35
CA TYR A 293 13.89 -12.98 -1.56
C TYR A 293 14.33 -14.42 -1.82
N GLU A 294 15.43 -14.63 -2.54
CA GLU A 294 16.05 -15.95 -2.73
C GLU A 294 16.47 -16.56 -1.38
N ALA A 295 17.10 -15.77 -0.50
CA ALA A 295 17.53 -16.22 0.82
C ALA A 295 16.38 -16.68 1.73
N VAL A 296 15.18 -16.10 1.58
CA VAL A 296 13.98 -16.51 2.33
C VAL A 296 13.08 -17.49 1.57
N GLY A 297 13.47 -17.90 0.35
CA GLY A 297 12.71 -18.83 -0.48
C GLY A 297 11.42 -18.26 -1.07
N GLU A 298 11.28 -16.93 -1.13
CA GLU A 298 10.11 -16.25 -1.68
C GLU A 298 10.24 -16.04 -3.19
N THR A 299 9.70 -16.97 -3.97
CA THR A 299 9.82 -16.93 -5.44
C THR A 299 8.84 -15.99 -6.14
N GLY A 300 7.82 -15.49 -5.42
CA GLY A 300 6.70 -14.72 -5.99
C GLY A 300 7.11 -13.42 -6.69
N TRP A 301 8.22 -12.80 -6.28
CA TRP A 301 8.71 -11.54 -6.84
C TRP A 301 9.78 -11.71 -7.94
N HIS A 302 10.30 -12.92 -8.14
CA HIS A 302 11.48 -13.14 -8.99
C HIS A 302 11.25 -12.70 -10.43
N ALA A 303 10.13 -13.09 -11.05
CA ALA A 303 9.84 -12.73 -12.43
C ALA A 303 9.78 -11.21 -12.63
N SER A 304 9.16 -10.49 -11.70
CA SER A 304 9.05 -9.02 -11.74
C SER A 304 10.40 -8.34 -11.52
N ILE A 305 11.22 -8.83 -10.57
CA ILE A 305 12.55 -8.27 -10.31
C ILE A 305 13.48 -8.51 -11.49
N LEU A 306 13.47 -9.72 -12.06
CA LEU A 306 14.24 -10.04 -13.28
C LEU A 306 13.80 -9.19 -14.46
N HIS A 307 12.48 -8.97 -14.64
CA HIS A 307 11.98 -8.10 -15.70
C HIS A 307 12.47 -6.66 -15.51
N SER A 308 12.43 -6.14 -14.29
CA SER A 308 12.95 -4.81 -13.97
C SER A 308 14.47 -4.70 -14.15
N LEU A 309 15.24 -5.73 -13.78
CA LEU A 309 16.66 -5.82 -14.08
C LEU A 309 16.92 -5.81 -15.59
N GLY A 310 16.09 -6.51 -16.36
CA GLY A 310 16.09 -6.46 -17.83
C GLY A 310 15.85 -5.05 -18.35
N ASN A 311 14.82 -4.36 -17.85
CA ASN A 311 14.49 -2.97 -18.26
C ASN A 311 15.65 -2.01 -17.97
N VAL A 312 16.24 -2.10 -16.78
CA VAL A 312 17.38 -1.25 -16.41
C VAL A 312 18.61 -1.59 -17.26
N SER A 313 18.86 -2.87 -17.53
CA SER A 313 19.98 -3.30 -18.39
C SER A 313 19.80 -2.81 -19.83
N TYR A 314 18.57 -2.86 -20.37
CA TYR A 314 18.22 -2.32 -21.68
C TYR A 314 18.52 -0.82 -21.75
N LEU A 315 18.09 -0.04 -20.75
CA LEU A 315 18.33 1.42 -20.67
C LEU A 315 19.81 1.77 -20.49
N LEU A 316 20.62 0.86 -19.94
CA LEU A 316 22.08 1.00 -19.85
C LEU A 316 22.81 0.55 -21.13
N GLY A 317 22.10 0.11 -22.16
CA GLY A 317 22.69 -0.45 -23.39
C GLY A 317 23.32 -1.84 -23.22
N GLN A 318 23.02 -2.52 -22.11
CA GLN A 318 23.54 -3.85 -21.77
C GLN A 318 22.63 -4.92 -22.35
N TRP A 319 22.52 -4.97 -23.67
CA TRP A 319 21.51 -5.76 -24.39
C TRP A 319 21.60 -7.27 -24.10
N ASP A 320 22.80 -7.86 -24.08
CA ASP A 320 22.97 -9.29 -23.78
C ASP A 320 22.49 -9.64 -22.37
N GLN A 321 22.77 -8.76 -21.40
CA GLN A 321 22.33 -8.93 -20.02
C GLN A 321 20.82 -8.72 -19.89
N ALA A 322 20.25 -7.74 -20.60
CA ALA A 322 18.81 -7.54 -20.66
C ALA A 322 18.10 -8.79 -21.21
N LEU A 323 18.64 -9.35 -22.31
CA LEU A 323 18.12 -10.55 -22.94
C LEU A 323 18.15 -11.78 -22.02
N ASP A 324 19.24 -11.97 -21.25
CA ASP A 324 19.32 -13.02 -20.23
C ASP A 324 18.21 -12.87 -19.18
N TYR A 325 18.08 -11.67 -18.60
CA TYR A 325 17.05 -11.41 -17.60
C TYR A 325 15.64 -11.63 -18.15
N TYR A 326 15.32 -11.14 -19.34
CA TYR A 326 13.99 -11.34 -19.94
C TYR A 326 13.71 -12.80 -20.29
N ARG A 327 14.71 -13.58 -20.73
CA ARG A 327 14.55 -15.02 -20.96
C ARG A 327 14.27 -15.77 -19.65
N ARG A 328 14.93 -15.39 -18.56
CA ARG A 328 14.66 -15.94 -17.23
C ARG A 328 13.25 -15.55 -16.72
N THR A 329 12.83 -14.30 -16.94
CA THR A 329 11.45 -13.88 -16.68
C THR A 329 10.45 -14.71 -17.49
N LEU A 330 10.68 -14.87 -18.80
CA LEU A 330 9.81 -15.65 -19.68
C LEU A 330 9.66 -17.09 -19.17
N ALA A 331 10.78 -17.75 -18.82
CA ALA A 331 10.75 -19.11 -18.32
C ALA A 331 9.88 -19.26 -17.05
N ILE A 332 9.95 -18.31 -16.11
CA ILE A 332 9.10 -18.32 -14.91
C ILE A 332 7.63 -18.11 -15.28
N GLN A 333 7.34 -17.16 -16.17
CA GLN A 333 5.96 -16.86 -16.58
C GLN A 333 5.33 -18.01 -17.37
N GLU A 334 6.09 -18.68 -18.24
CA GLU A 334 5.64 -19.88 -18.96
C GLU A 334 5.39 -21.05 -18.01
N GLN A 335 6.25 -21.27 -17.01
CA GLN A 335 6.00 -22.27 -15.97
C GLN A 335 4.73 -21.96 -15.18
N ALA A 336 4.53 -20.69 -14.79
CA ALA A 336 3.33 -20.25 -14.10
C ALA A 336 2.08 -20.42 -14.96
N LEU A 337 2.17 -20.12 -16.26
CA LEU A 337 1.09 -20.31 -17.23
C LEU A 337 0.76 -21.79 -17.42
N ALA A 338 1.77 -22.65 -17.57
CA ALA A 338 1.61 -24.09 -17.69
C ALA A 338 0.97 -24.71 -16.43
N ALA A 339 1.36 -24.24 -15.25
CA ALA A 339 0.78 -24.68 -13.98
C ALA A 339 -0.70 -24.28 -13.83
N ALA A 340 -1.18 -23.27 -14.56
CA ALA A 340 -2.58 -22.85 -14.54
C ALA A 340 -3.51 -23.80 -15.32
N GLY A 341 -2.95 -24.68 -16.17
CA GLY A 341 -3.72 -25.62 -17.01
C GLY A 341 -4.73 -24.90 -17.90
N ASP A 342 -5.97 -25.39 -17.92
CA ASP A 342 -7.03 -24.90 -18.82
C ASP A 342 -7.62 -23.53 -18.43
N LYS A 343 -7.17 -22.92 -17.33
CA LYS A 343 -7.73 -21.66 -16.82
C LYS A 343 -6.63 -20.66 -16.44
N PRO A 344 -5.80 -20.23 -17.40
CA PRO A 344 -4.82 -19.19 -17.15
C PRO A 344 -5.50 -17.87 -16.78
N THR A 345 -4.89 -17.16 -15.85
CA THR A 345 -5.30 -15.79 -15.53
C THR A 345 -4.78 -14.82 -16.59
N MET A 346 -5.49 -13.71 -16.82
CA MET A 346 -5.01 -12.64 -17.70
C MET A 346 -3.62 -12.12 -17.29
N LEU A 347 -3.32 -12.12 -15.98
CA LEU A 347 -2.01 -11.71 -15.47
C LEU A 347 -0.88 -12.62 -15.97
N GLN A 348 -1.09 -13.94 -16.01
CA GLN A 348 -0.10 -14.89 -16.49
C GLN A 348 0.15 -14.75 -18.00
N ILE A 349 -0.93 -14.62 -18.79
CA ILE A 349 -0.81 -14.41 -20.24
C ILE A 349 -0.10 -13.08 -20.53
N ARG A 350 -0.48 -12.00 -19.83
CA ARG A 350 0.17 -10.69 -19.93
C ARG A 350 1.64 -10.74 -19.54
N GLY A 351 2.02 -11.55 -18.55
CA GLY A 351 3.41 -11.76 -18.15
C GLY A 351 4.26 -12.37 -19.26
N VAL A 352 3.74 -13.40 -19.93
CA VAL A 352 4.40 -14.04 -21.09
C VAL A 352 4.49 -13.06 -22.28
N ALA A 353 3.39 -12.33 -22.57
CA ALA A 353 3.35 -11.34 -23.63
C ALA A 353 4.41 -10.24 -23.43
N ALA A 354 4.43 -9.63 -22.23
CA ALA A 354 5.40 -8.58 -21.90
C ALA A 354 6.86 -9.06 -21.97
N ALA A 355 7.13 -10.32 -21.58
CA ALA A 355 8.47 -10.89 -21.69
C ALA A 355 8.89 -11.09 -23.16
N HIS A 356 8.00 -11.60 -24.01
CA HIS A 356 8.24 -11.70 -25.45
C HIS A 356 8.44 -10.33 -26.11
N GLN A 357 7.63 -9.33 -25.73
CA GLN A 357 7.80 -7.97 -26.22
C GLN A 357 9.19 -7.42 -25.88
N ALA A 358 9.60 -7.55 -24.62
CA ALA A 358 10.90 -7.05 -24.16
C ALA A 358 12.08 -7.77 -24.84
N ILE A 359 11.97 -9.08 -25.07
CA ILE A 359 12.94 -9.83 -25.88
C ILE A 359 12.99 -9.29 -27.31
N GLY A 360 11.84 -9.06 -27.95
CA GLY A 360 11.76 -8.50 -29.29
C GLY A 360 12.42 -7.13 -29.40
N MET A 361 12.20 -6.26 -28.41
CA MET A 361 12.84 -4.94 -28.33
C MET A 361 14.36 -5.04 -28.21
N VAL A 362 14.89 -5.97 -27.40
CA VAL A 362 16.34 -6.18 -27.30
C VAL A 362 16.93 -6.68 -28.62
N LEU A 363 16.28 -7.66 -29.25
CA LEU A 363 16.73 -8.22 -30.53
C LEU A 363 16.73 -7.17 -31.65
N LYS A 364 15.75 -6.26 -31.63
CA LYS A 364 15.72 -5.08 -32.51
C LYS A 364 16.95 -4.19 -32.32
N GLU A 365 17.31 -3.84 -31.08
CA GLU A 365 18.52 -3.05 -30.80
C GLU A 365 19.81 -3.77 -31.23
N GLN A 366 19.80 -5.11 -31.20
CA GLN A 366 20.91 -5.94 -31.69
C GLN A 366 20.90 -6.11 -33.23
N ALA A 367 19.95 -5.49 -33.94
CA ALA A 367 19.72 -5.64 -35.38
C ALA A 367 19.41 -7.08 -35.84
N ASP A 368 18.95 -7.95 -34.94
CA ASP A 368 18.39 -9.26 -35.27
C ASP A 368 16.88 -9.13 -35.53
N TYR A 369 16.54 -8.46 -36.64
CA TYR A 369 15.16 -8.16 -37.02
C TYR A 369 14.29 -9.42 -37.20
N PRO A 370 14.77 -10.53 -37.81
CA PRO A 370 13.95 -11.73 -37.94
C PRO A 370 13.54 -12.33 -36.59
N SER A 371 14.47 -12.43 -35.63
CA SER A 371 14.16 -12.93 -34.29
C SER A 371 13.30 -11.94 -33.49
N ALA A 372 13.51 -10.63 -33.70
CA ALA A 372 12.68 -9.60 -33.09
C ALA A 372 11.22 -9.71 -33.56
N PHE A 373 11.00 -9.86 -34.87
CA PHE A 373 9.67 -10.04 -35.46
C PHE A 373 8.98 -11.29 -34.92
N GLU A 374 9.69 -12.42 -34.81
CA GLU A 374 9.13 -13.65 -34.22
C GLU A 374 8.71 -13.45 -32.75
N ALA A 375 9.57 -12.83 -31.94
CA ALA A 375 9.30 -12.57 -30.53
C ALA A 375 8.11 -11.62 -30.35
N LEU A 376 8.06 -10.53 -31.11
CA LEU A 376 6.93 -9.60 -31.10
C LEU A 376 5.64 -10.26 -31.61
N GLY A 377 5.70 -11.13 -32.61
CA GLY A 377 4.55 -11.91 -33.08
C GLY A 377 3.96 -12.81 -31.98
N LYS A 378 4.81 -13.46 -31.18
CA LYS A 378 4.36 -14.23 -30.00
C LYS A 378 3.69 -13.34 -28.95
N SER A 379 4.25 -12.15 -28.70
CA SER A 379 3.65 -11.17 -27.80
C SER A 379 2.27 -10.72 -28.28
N LEU A 380 2.15 -10.37 -29.56
CA LEU A 380 0.90 -9.93 -30.18
C LEU A 380 -0.18 -11.01 -30.07
N ALA A 381 0.16 -12.26 -30.37
CA ALA A 381 -0.76 -13.39 -30.25
C ALA A 381 -1.25 -13.59 -28.80
N ALA A 382 -0.35 -13.42 -27.82
CA ALA A 382 -0.72 -13.53 -26.41
C ALA A 382 -1.67 -12.41 -25.97
N TYR A 383 -1.40 -11.14 -26.32
CA TYR A 383 -2.31 -10.02 -26.04
C TYR A 383 -3.67 -10.15 -26.76
N ALA A 384 -3.66 -10.64 -28.01
CA ALA A 384 -4.88 -10.86 -28.78
C ALA A 384 -5.79 -11.94 -28.17
N SER A 385 -5.22 -12.95 -27.49
CA SER A 385 -5.99 -14.07 -26.92
C SER A 385 -7.02 -13.68 -25.86
N PHE A 386 -6.89 -12.49 -25.26
CA PHE A 386 -7.84 -11.96 -24.27
C PHE A 386 -8.23 -10.50 -24.54
N ASP A 387 -8.06 -10.03 -25.78
CA ASP A 387 -8.47 -8.70 -26.27
C ASP A 387 -7.81 -7.51 -25.55
N ASP A 388 -6.52 -7.63 -25.21
CA ASP A 388 -5.74 -6.52 -24.63
C ASP A 388 -5.33 -5.51 -25.69
N LYS A 389 -6.25 -4.60 -26.04
CA LYS A 389 -6.02 -3.59 -27.09
C LYS A 389 -4.77 -2.74 -26.84
N SER A 390 -4.53 -2.31 -25.59
CA SER A 390 -3.38 -1.48 -25.27
C SER A 390 -2.06 -2.23 -25.46
N GLY A 391 -2.00 -3.50 -25.07
CA GLY A 391 -0.84 -4.36 -25.34
C GLY A 391 -0.61 -4.56 -26.84
N MET A 392 -1.67 -4.84 -27.59
CA MET A 392 -1.60 -5.04 -29.05
C MET A 392 -1.09 -3.79 -29.77
N VAL A 393 -1.60 -2.59 -29.45
CA VAL A 393 -1.13 -1.31 -30.04
C VAL A 393 0.38 -1.16 -29.84
N ASN A 394 0.89 -1.39 -28.63
CA ASN A 394 2.31 -1.25 -28.35
C ASN A 394 3.17 -2.25 -29.14
N VAL A 395 2.71 -3.50 -29.27
CA VAL A 395 3.46 -4.53 -30.00
C VAL A 395 3.41 -4.31 -31.50
N GLU A 396 2.26 -3.94 -32.06
CA GLU A 396 2.11 -3.60 -33.48
C GLU A 396 3.03 -2.43 -33.87
N ARG A 397 3.12 -1.41 -33.02
CA ARG A 397 4.08 -0.31 -33.20
C ARG A 397 5.53 -0.80 -33.24
N GLU A 398 5.94 -1.65 -32.29
CA GLU A 398 7.30 -2.20 -32.28
C GLU A 398 7.58 -3.09 -33.51
N ILE A 399 6.59 -3.83 -34.00
CA ILE A 399 6.72 -4.61 -35.25
C ILE A 399 6.91 -3.67 -36.44
N GLY A 400 6.12 -2.60 -36.54
CA GLY A 400 6.28 -1.57 -37.57
C GLY A 400 7.68 -0.97 -37.57
N GLU A 401 8.24 -0.71 -36.38
CA GLU A 401 9.60 -0.20 -36.22
C GLU A 401 10.66 -1.21 -36.68
N VAL A 402 10.51 -2.50 -36.36
CA VAL A 402 11.39 -3.56 -36.87
C VAL A 402 11.38 -3.59 -38.39
N CYS A 403 10.19 -3.58 -39.02
CA CYS A 403 10.06 -3.55 -40.48
C CYS A 403 10.69 -2.31 -41.10
N ARG A 404 10.54 -1.15 -40.46
CA ARG A 404 11.15 0.12 -40.91
C ARG A 404 12.67 0.04 -40.89
N LEU A 405 13.25 -0.50 -39.82
CA LEU A 405 14.70 -0.68 -39.66
C LEU A 405 15.28 -1.73 -40.63
N GLU A 406 14.49 -2.75 -40.98
CA GLU A 406 14.82 -3.72 -42.04
C GLU A 406 14.71 -3.13 -43.46
N GLY A 407 13.96 -2.03 -43.61
CA GLY A 407 13.76 -1.30 -44.86
C GLY A 407 12.47 -1.67 -45.61
N ASP A 408 11.60 -2.49 -45.03
CA ASP A 408 10.26 -2.77 -45.57
C ASP A 408 9.26 -1.69 -45.11
N PHE A 409 9.34 -0.53 -45.77
CA PHE A 409 8.50 0.62 -45.46
C PHE A 409 7.01 0.37 -45.69
N ALA A 410 6.65 -0.49 -46.65
CA ALA A 410 5.27 -0.83 -46.93
C ALA A 410 4.66 -1.63 -45.77
N LEU A 411 5.39 -2.64 -45.28
CA LEU A 411 4.97 -3.43 -44.13
C LEU A 411 4.98 -2.59 -42.84
N ALA A 412 5.98 -1.74 -42.66
CA ALA A 412 6.05 -0.80 -41.54
C ALA A 412 4.80 0.10 -41.46
N LEU A 413 4.43 0.75 -42.56
CA LEU A 413 3.22 1.58 -42.64
C LEU A 413 1.96 0.79 -42.32
N SER A 414 1.86 -0.46 -42.82
CA SER A 414 0.71 -1.32 -42.52
C SER A 414 0.56 -1.55 -41.01
N HIS A 415 1.64 -1.87 -40.31
CA HIS A 415 1.62 -2.09 -38.86
C HIS A 415 1.36 -0.80 -38.08
N PHE A 416 2.00 0.32 -38.46
CA PHE A 416 1.77 1.60 -37.80
C PHE A 416 0.33 2.10 -37.97
N LEU A 417 -0.25 1.98 -39.17
CA LEU A 417 -1.65 2.37 -39.41
C LEU A 417 -2.62 1.47 -38.65
N ASN A 418 -2.40 0.15 -38.64
CA ASN A 418 -3.22 -0.77 -37.85
C ASN A 418 -3.15 -0.42 -36.34
N SER A 419 -1.94 -0.16 -35.84
CA SER A 419 -1.73 0.29 -34.45
C SER A 419 -2.45 1.60 -34.15
N LEU A 420 -2.42 2.57 -35.06
CA LEU A 420 -3.11 3.86 -34.92
C LEU A 420 -4.63 3.67 -34.92
N ASP A 421 -5.18 2.89 -35.85
CA ASP A 421 -6.62 2.60 -35.92
C ASP A 421 -7.11 1.93 -34.62
N MET A 422 -6.31 0.99 -34.10
CA MET A 422 -6.58 0.36 -32.80
C MET A 422 -6.52 1.36 -31.65
N ALA A 423 -5.52 2.24 -31.61
CA ALA A 423 -5.37 3.25 -30.57
C ALA A 423 -6.55 4.23 -30.55
N VAL A 424 -6.98 4.70 -31.73
CA VAL A 424 -8.12 5.60 -31.90
C VAL A 424 -9.45 4.95 -31.50
N ALA A 425 -9.57 3.62 -31.65
CA ALA A 425 -10.75 2.87 -31.24
C ALA A 425 -10.84 2.63 -29.71
N ILE A 426 -9.77 2.89 -28.95
CA ILE A 426 -9.79 2.79 -27.47
C ILE A 426 -10.61 3.96 -26.90
N PRO A 427 -11.54 3.71 -25.95
CA PRO A 427 -12.31 4.79 -25.33
C PRO A 427 -11.42 5.87 -24.72
N ASP A 428 -11.79 7.15 -24.90
CA ASP A 428 -11.00 8.31 -24.44
C ASP A 428 -10.59 8.24 -22.97
N ALA A 429 -11.41 7.63 -22.10
CA ALA A 429 -11.12 7.45 -20.68
C ALA A 429 -9.89 6.55 -20.40
N THR A 430 -9.49 5.72 -21.36
CA THR A 430 -8.38 4.75 -21.28
C THR A 430 -7.37 4.90 -22.42
N ARG A 431 -7.52 5.96 -23.22
CA ARG A 431 -6.72 6.23 -24.41
C ARG A 431 -5.39 6.86 -24.02
N ASP A 432 -4.32 6.49 -24.72
CA ASP A 432 -2.98 7.06 -24.52
C ASP A 432 -2.64 8.03 -25.67
N PRO A 433 -2.83 9.36 -25.48
CA PRO A 433 -2.57 10.33 -26.54
C PRO A 433 -1.08 10.45 -26.88
N VAL A 434 -0.17 10.05 -25.99
CA VAL A 434 1.27 10.06 -26.26
C VAL A 434 1.62 8.97 -27.26
N ASN A 435 1.00 7.80 -27.16
CA ASN A 435 1.22 6.71 -28.09
C ASN A 435 0.74 7.07 -29.50
N GLU A 436 -0.40 7.75 -29.62
CA GLU A 436 -0.91 8.23 -30.91
C GLU A 436 0.02 9.27 -31.55
N ALA A 437 0.49 10.23 -30.76
CA ALA A 437 1.45 11.22 -31.26
C ALA A 437 2.73 10.56 -31.78
N LYS A 438 3.20 9.50 -31.10
CA LYS A 438 4.36 8.70 -31.55
C LYS A 438 4.06 7.98 -32.87
N LEU A 439 2.92 7.31 -32.97
CA LEU A 439 2.50 6.60 -34.19
C LEU A 439 2.38 7.56 -35.38
N LEU A 440 1.79 8.73 -35.19
CA LEU A 440 1.71 9.77 -36.22
C LEU A 440 3.11 10.20 -36.67
N ALA A 441 4.02 10.47 -35.72
CA ALA A 441 5.40 10.83 -36.04
C ALA A 441 6.15 9.72 -36.80
N GLU A 442 6.02 8.45 -36.37
CA GLU A 442 6.62 7.29 -37.03
C GLU A 442 6.08 7.10 -38.46
N ILE A 443 4.76 7.27 -38.67
CA ILE A 443 4.13 7.24 -40.01
C ILE A 443 4.66 8.37 -40.89
N GLY A 444 4.72 9.60 -40.35
CA GLY A 444 5.26 10.77 -41.03
C GLY A 444 6.72 10.57 -41.44
N GLU A 445 7.53 9.98 -40.56
CA GLU A 445 8.93 9.62 -40.84
C GLU A 445 9.04 8.63 -42.00
N VAL A 446 8.25 7.54 -42.00
CA VAL A 446 8.28 6.56 -43.09
C VAL A 446 7.91 7.20 -44.42
N TYR A 447 6.84 8.01 -44.47
CA TYR A 447 6.50 8.74 -45.70
C TYR A 447 7.60 9.72 -46.14
N GLY A 448 8.29 10.35 -45.18
CA GLY A 448 9.46 11.18 -45.46
C GLY A 448 10.61 10.38 -46.10
N LEU A 449 10.90 9.19 -45.57
CA LEU A 449 11.91 8.26 -46.13
C LEU A 449 11.53 7.79 -47.54
N GLU A 450 10.23 7.62 -47.82
CA GLU A 450 9.70 7.35 -49.17
C GLU A 450 9.66 8.59 -50.09
N GLN A 451 10.12 9.75 -49.63
CA GLN A 451 10.06 11.05 -50.34
C GLN A 451 8.63 11.52 -50.67
N ARG A 452 7.63 11.03 -49.93
CA ARG A 452 6.22 11.42 -50.03
C ARG A 452 5.90 12.57 -49.08
N TYR A 453 6.65 13.67 -49.22
CA TYR A 453 6.63 14.79 -48.27
C TYR A 453 5.25 15.42 -48.07
N ALA A 454 4.42 15.49 -49.12
CA ALA A 454 3.07 16.04 -49.00
C ALA A 454 2.19 15.22 -48.05
N VAL A 455 2.34 13.88 -48.08
CA VAL A 455 1.61 12.98 -47.18
C VAL A 455 2.24 12.99 -45.79
N ALA A 456 3.57 13.04 -45.70
CA ALA A 456 4.27 13.09 -44.42
C ALA A 456 3.83 14.29 -43.55
N LEU A 457 3.58 15.45 -44.17
CA LEU A 457 3.11 16.66 -43.49
C LEU A 457 1.70 16.55 -42.90
N ASP A 458 0.88 15.61 -43.35
CA ASP A 458 -0.44 15.37 -42.75
C ASP A 458 -0.34 14.65 -41.38
N TYR A 459 0.85 14.13 -41.04
CA TYR A 459 1.12 13.34 -39.83
C TYR A 459 2.16 13.99 -38.87
N LEU A 460 2.71 15.15 -39.22
CA LEU A 460 3.70 15.93 -38.43
C LEU A 460 3.08 17.24 -37.94
#